data_AF-A0A960GD51-F1
#
_entry.id   AF-A0A960GD51-F1
#
_cell.length_a   1.000
_cell.length_b   1.000
_cell.length_c   1.000
_cell.angle_alpha   90.00
_cell.angle_beta   90.00
_cell.angle_gamma   90.00
#
_symmetry.space_group_name_H-M   'P 1'
#
loop_
_entity.id
_entity.type
_entity.pdbx_description
1 polymer ?
#
loop_
_entity_poly.entity_id
_entity_poly.type
_entity_poly.pdbx_seq_one_letter_code
_entity_poly.pdbx_strand_id
1 'polypeptide(L)'
;MPYYEKRGLKTRAWARHVLTHERGTCTPKHTVLGCMYSLLGFDVRYLFYPMRWAAQQLDYPQHLLELARALPECNHENIQIRVEGKWVIVDATYDLPLARIGAHVTPTWDGIANCAVAVDCENVVVHDSFEQRTRYLVESKSSWTSADVDQYDRFCAGVNEWFTFRERGCPESLIRPGLDLVVRPQFGIPPDRGDSLGFRGSTRDAESNQRCATEIPENPESVADRGTVSAGP
;
A
#
# COMPACT_ATOMS: atom_id res chain seq x y z
N MET A 1 10.97 2.87 -10.83
CA MET A 1 10.85 4.26 -10.38
C MET A 1 11.39 4.27 -8.97
N PRO A 2 12.23 5.24 -8.54
CA PRO A 2 12.71 5.22 -7.17
C PRO A 2 11.55 5.59 -6.23
N TYR A 3 11.25 4.68 -5.30
CA TYR A 3 10.43 4.86 -4.10
C TYR A 3 11.26 5.67 -3.10
N TYR A 4 11.58 6.91 -3.45
CA TYR A 4 12.47 7.76 -2.66
C TYR A 4 11.68 8.65 -1.71
N GLU A 5 12.10 8.70 -0.45
CA GLU A 5 11.64 9.66 0.54
C GLU A 5 12.63 10.83 0.60
N LYS A 6 12.20 12.03 0.21
CA LYS A 6 12.97 13.24 0.50
C LYS A 6 12.80 13.57 1.98
N ARG A 7 13.86 13.40 2.77
CA ARG A 7 13.89 13.70 4.21
C ARG A 7 13.35 15.12 4.50
N GLY A 8 12.58 15.24 5.58
CA GLY A 8 12.16 16.53 6.15
C GLY A 8 11.02 17.25 5.43
N LEU A 9 10.41 16.65 4.40
CA LEU A 9 9.21 17.21 3.79
C LEU A 9 7.99 16.99 4.69
N LYS A 10 7.18 18.05 4.86
CA LYS A 10 5.87 17.97 5.53
C LYS A 10 4.80 17.48 4.55
N THR A 11 3.66 17.02 5.06
CA THR A 11 2.52 16.46 4.32
C THR A 11 2.18 17.17 3.00
N ARG A 12 1.98 18.50 3.02
CA ARG A 12 1.64 19.26 1.79
C ARG A 12 2.78 19.28 0.76
N ALA A 13 4.02 19.31 1.22
CA ALA A 13 5.19 19.27 0.35
C ALA A 13 5.38 17.87 -0.26
N TRP A 14 5.05 16.81 0.50
CA TRP A 14 4.99 15.45 -0.02
C TRP A 14 3.92 15.28 -1.09
N ALA A 15 2.71 15.76 -0.86
CA ALA A 15 1.63 15.66 -1.84
C ALA A 15 2.02 16.30 -3.17
N ARG A 16 2.55 17.53 -3.13
CA ARG A 16 3.07 18.21 -4.32
C ARG A 16 4.20 17.41 -4.96
N HIS A 17 5.13 16.87 -4.18
CA HIS A 17 6.26 16.09 -4.71
C HIS A 17 5.77 14.88 -5.49
N VAL A 18 4.88 14.07 -4.89
CA VAL A 18 4.26 12.90 -5.53
C VAL A 18 3.57 13.28 -6.82
N LEU A 19 2.72 14.31 -6.80
CA LEU A 19 1.98 14.75 -7.99
C LEU A 19 2.88 15.35 -9.09
N THR A 20 3.99 15.98 -8.73
CA THR A 20 4.88 16.65 -9.70
C THR A 20 5.91 15.69 -10.31
N HIS A 21 6.38 14.71 -9.54
CA HIS A 21 7.47 13.83 -9.94
C HIS A 21 7.00 12.40 -10.21
N GLU A 22 5.71 12.12 -9.94
CA GLU A 22 5.08 10.79 -10.07
C GLU A 22 5.82 9.73 -9.24
N ARG A 23 6.34 10.14 -8.07
CA ARG A 23 7.21 9.32 -7.21
C ARG A 23 6.93 9.54 -5.73
N GLY A 24 6.99 8.46 -4.97
CA GLY A 24 6.89 8.48 -3.50
C GLY A 24 6.85 7.08 -2.91
N THR A 25 7.04 7.01 -1.60
CA THR A 25 6.81 5.79 -0.80
C THR A 25 5.30 5.62 -0.51
N CYS A 26 4.93 4.54 0.18
CA CYS A 26 3.53 4.24 0.52
C CYS A 26 2.84 5.41 1.27
N THR A 27 3.48 5.93 2.32
CA THR A 27 3.00 7.06 3.13
C THR A 27 2.56 8.29 2.31
N PRO A 28 3.43 8.96 1.53
CA PRO A 28 3.04 10.15 0.78
C PRO A 28 2.06 9.84 -0.35
N LYS A 29 2.13 8.65 -0.99
CA LYS A 29 1.15 8.22 -2.00
C LYS A 29 -0.26 8.11 -1.39
N HIS A 30 -0.40 7.41 -0.28
CA HIS A 30 -1.68 7.19 0.38
C HIS A 30 -2.21 8.43 1.09
N THR A 31 -1.33 9.34 1.51
CA THR A 31 -1.73 10.69 1.94
C THR A 31 -2.42 11.44 0.79
N VAL A 32 -1.85 11.43 -0.41
CA VAL A 32 -2.46 12.09 -1.59
C VAL A 32 -3.79 11.43 -1.93
N LEU A 33 -3.82 10.09 -2.02
CA LEU A 33 -5.05 9.35 -2.31
C LEU A 33 -6.14 9.63 -1.29
N GLY A 34 -5.83 9.59 0.00
CA GLY A 34 -6.78 9.89 1.07
C GLY A 34 -7.35 11.31 0.93
N CYS A 35 -6.51 12.30 0.65
CA CYS A 35 -6.96 13.67 0.37
C CYS A 35 -7.90 13.73 -0.86
N MET A 36 -7.57 13.01 -1.94
CA MET A 36 -8.39 12.99 -3.16
C MET A 36 -9.76 12.35 -2.91
N TYR A 37 -9.82 11.22 -2.21
CA TYR A 37 -11.09 10.57 -1.87
C TYR A 37 -11.94 11.42 -0.92
N SER A 38 -11.34 12.07 0.08
CA SER A 38 -12.06 13.01 0.94
C SER A 38 -12.65 14.19 0.15
N LEU A 39 -11.92 14.73 -0.83
CA LEU A 39 -12.43 15.78 -1.72
C LEU A 39 -13.59 15.32 -2.61
N LEU A 40 -13.64 14.02 -2.93
CA LEU A 40 -14.75 13.38 -3.65
C LEU A 40 -15.92 13.00 -2.74
N GLY A 41 -15.84 13.27 -1.42
CA GLY A 41 -16.92 13.02 -0.46
C GLY A 41 -16.92 11.64 0.17
N PHE A 42 -15.84 10.86 0.03
CA PHE A 42 -15.70 9.57 0.71
C PHE A 42 -15.21 9.76 2.14
N ASP A 43 -15.72 8.95 3.07
CA ASP A 43 -15.09 8.77 4.37
C ASP A 43 -13.76 8.03 4.18
N VAL A 44 -12.70 8.50 4.84
CA VAL A 44 -11.34 7.95 4.71
C VAL A 44 -10.75 7.69 6.09
N ARG A 45 -10.11 6.53 6.27
CA ARG A 45 -9.26 6.22 7.42
C ARG A 45 -7.91 5.65 6.97
N TYR A 46 -6.88 5.80 7.78
CA TYR A 46 -5.52 5.39 7.46
C TYR A 46 -5.17 4.10 8.22
N LEU A 47 -4.47 3.19 7.55
CA LEU A 47 -4.06 1.92 8.14
C LEU A 47 -2.55 1.85 8.15
N PHE A 48 -2.00 1.47 9.30
CA PHE A 48 -0.58 1.23 9.51
C PHE A 48 -0.35 -0.26 9.78
N TYR A 49 0.65 -0.81 9.12
CA TYR A 49 1.04 -2.22 9.19
C TYR A 49 2.48 -2.28 9.70
N PRO A 50 2.70 -2.58 11.00
CA PRO A 50 4.02 -2.84 11.53
C PRO A 50 4.62 -4.06 10.84
N MET A 51 5.74 -3.87 10.15
CA MET A 51 6.33 -4.87 9.28
C MET A 51 7.84 -4.98 9.44
N ARG A 52 8.37 -6.15 9.13
CA ARG A 52 9.81 -6.36 8.94
C ARG A 52 10.08 -6.63 7.47
N TRP A 53 10.96 -5.83 6.86
CA TRP A 53 11.33 -5.99 5.46
C TRP A 53 11.87 -7.40 5.15
N ALA A 54 12.64 -7.99 6.05
CA ALA A 54 13.18 -9.34 5.89
C ALA A 54 12.14 -10.46 6.00
N ALA A 55 10.93 -10.18 6.51
CA ALA A 55 9.84 -11.14 6.60
C ALA A 55 8.95 -11.15 5.34
N GLN A 56 9.11 -10.14 4.48
CA GLN A 56 8.35 -10.05 3.23
C GLN A 56 8.85 -11.09 2.23
N GLN A 57 7.93 -11.73 1.50
CA GLN A 57 8.25 -12.75 0.50
C GLN A 57 8.76 -12.17 -0.83
N LEU A 58 9.70 -11.22 -0.76
CA LEU A 58 10.34 -10.64 -1.93
C LEU A 58 11.63 -11.41 -2.29
N ASP A 59 11.92 -11.51 -3.58
CA ASP A 59 13.13 -12.15 -4.13
C ASP A 59 14.39 -11.29 -3.96
N TYR A 60 14.71 -10.91 -2.72
CA TYR A 60 15.84 -10.02 -2.42
C TYR A 60 17.18 -10.57 -2.93
N PRO A 61 18.01 -9.71 -3.56
CA PRO A 61 19.45 -9.93 -3.60
C PRO A 61 20.00 -10.13 -2.18
N GLN A 62 20.96 -11.05 -2.01
CA GLN A 62 21.51 -11.41 -0.70
C GLN A 62 21.94 -10.20 0.15
N HIS A 63 22.62 -9.22 -0.47
CA HIS A 63 23.05 -8.01 0.23
C HIS A 63 21.89 -7.13 0.72
N LEU A 64 20.76 -7.08 0.00
CA LEU A 64 19.56 -6.35 0.45
C LEU A 64 18.85 -7.10 1.57
N LEU A 65 18.82 -8.44 1.51
CA LEU A 65 18.25 -9.25 2.58
C LEU A 65 19.02 -9.07 3.90
N GLU A 66 20.35 -8.98 3.84
CA GLU A 66 21.19 -8.69 5.01
C GLU A 66 20.88 -7.31 5.60
N LEU A 67 20.77 -6.28 4.76
CA LEU A 67 20.34 -4.95 5.21
C LEU A 67 18.95 -4.99 5.84
N ALA A 68 17.99 -5.67 5.21
CA ALA A 68 16.62 -5.81 5.69
C ALA A 68 16.54 -6.49 7.06
N ARG A 69 17.36 -7.52 7.31
CA ARG A 69 17.38 -8.28 8.58
C ARG A 69 17.84 -7.44 9.75
N ALA A 70 18.74 -6.50 9.50
CA ALA A 70 19.26 -5.64 10.53
C ALA A 70 18.40 -4.39 10.76
N LEU A 71 17.34 -4.15 9.96
CA LEU A 71 16.46 -3.00 10.20
C LEU A 71 15.57 -3.24 11.42
N PRO A 72 15.24 -2.17 12.17
CA PRO A 72 14.14 -2.23 13.12
C PRO A 72 12.81 -2.48 12.38
N GLU A 73 11.76 -2.72 13.15
CA GLU A 73 10.40 -2.74 12.62
C GLU A 73 10.09 -1.40 11.92
N CYS A 74 9.54 -1.51 10.73
CA CYS A 74 9.12 -0.40 9.88
C CYS A 74 7.59 -0.40 9.80
N ASN A 75 7.03 0.63 9.18
CA ASN A 75 5.60 0.68 8.92
C ASN A 75 5.32 0.79 7.44
N HIS A 76 4.33 0.02 6.99
CA HIS A 76 3.64 0.27 5.74
C HIS A 76 2.34 1.01 6.00
N GLU A 77 1.90 1.80 5.03
CA GLU A 77 0.69 2.61 5.13
C GLU A 77 -0.17 2.45 3.88
N ASN A 78 -1.46 2.24 4.09
CA ASN A 78 -2.48 2.40 3.06
C ASN A 78 -3.73 3.10 3.64
N ILE A 79 -4.81 3.20 2.86
CA ILE A 79 -6.08 3.79 3.33
C ILE A 79 -7.23 2.79 3.19
N GLN A 80 -8.28 3.04 3.96
CA GLN A 80 -9.61 2.54 3.67
C GLN A 80 -10.54 3.70 3.33
N ILE A 81 -11.40 3.46 2.35
CA ILE A 81 -12.46 4.38 1.96
C ILE A 81 -13.82 3.71 2.15
N ARG A 82 -14.86 4.49 2.38
CA ARG A 82 -16.22 3.95 2.55
C ARG A 82 -16.98 3.92 1.23
N VAL A 83 -17.20 2.73 0.68
CA VAL A 83 -17.96 2.49 -0.56
C VAL A 83 -19.21 1.68 -0.22
N GLU A 84 -20.39 2.18 -0.60
CA GLU A 84 -21.67 1.51 -0.35
C GLU A 84 -21.86 1.08 1.12
N GLY A 85 -21.40 1.93 2.05
CA GLY A 85 -21.48 1.69 3.48
C GLY A 85 -20.41 0.77 4.07
N LYS A 86 -19.51 0.19 3.24
CA LYS A 86 -18.44 -0.73 3.66
C LYS A 86 -17.07 -0.09 3.57
N TRP A 87 -16.15 -0.46 4.45
CA TRP A 87 -14.76 -0.07 4.36
C TRP A 87 -14.01 -0.93 3.35
N VAL A 88 -13.38 -0.29 2.38
CA VAL A 88 -12.62 -0.91 1.28
C VAL A 88 -11.19 -0.44 1.32
N ILE A 89 -10.23 -1.37 1.33
CA ILE A 89 -8.79 -1.10 1.31
C ILE A 89 -8.39 -0.59 -0.08
N VAL A 90 -7.65 0.50 -0.10
CA VAL A 90 -7.00 1.04 -1.29
C VAL A 90 -5.50 1.09 -1.03
N ASP A 91 -4.76 0.22 -1.71
CA ASP A 91 -3.30 0.13 -1.66
C ASP A 91 -2.73 0.21 -3.08
N ALA A 92 -2.02 1.31 -3.36
CA ALA A 92 -1.38 1.62 -4.65
C ALA A 92 0.14 1.77 -4.49
N THR A 93 0.75 0.93 -3.64
CA THR A 93 2.16 1.05 -3.30
C THR A 93 3.06 0.63 -4.45
N TYR A 94 2.98 -0.63 -4.86
CA TYR A 94 3.89 -1.23 -5.83
C TYR A 94 3.38 -1.14 -7.26
N ASP A 95 4.31 -0.85 -8.18
CA ASP A 95 4.06 -0.87 -9.61
C ASP A 95 3.93 -2.33 -10.11
N LEU A 96 3.07 -2.55 -11.11
CA LEU A 96 2.76 -3.88 -11.64
C LEU A 96 3.98 -4.75 -11.98
N PRO A 97 5.07 -4.23 -12.57
CA PRO A 97 6.25 -5.04 -12.88
C PRO A 97 6.93 -5.66 -11.65
N LEU A 98 6.67 -5.16 -10.43
CA LEU A 98 7.24 -5.73 -9.21
C LEU A 98 6.58 -7.04 -8.77
N ALA A 99 5.43 -7.42 -9.36
CA ALA A 99 4.81 -8.72 -9.10
C ALA A 99 5.76 -9.90 -9.32
N ARG A 100 6.66 -9.77 -10.31
CA ARG A 100 7.63 -10.82 -10.69
C ARG A 100 8.73 -11.08 -9.67
N ILE A 101 8.85 -10.24 -8.64
CA ILE A 101 9.79 -10.42 -7.53
C ILE A 101 9.05 -10.70 -6.22
N GLY A 102 7.78 -11.11 -6.29
CA GLY A 102 6.96 -11.45 -5.13
C GLY A 102 6.17 -10.29 -4.53
N ALA A 103 6.21 -9.09 -5.11
CA ALA A 103 5.45 -7.95 -4.56
C ALA A 103 3.94 -8.13 -4.77
N HIS A 104 3.14 -7.83 -3.74
CA HIS A 104 1.69 -7.80 -3.87
C HIS A 104 1.26 -6.55 -4.62
N VAL A 105 0.72 -6.73 -5.82
CA VAL A 105 0.23 -5.64 -6.67
C VAL A 105 -1.27 -5.81 -6.93
N THR A 106 -1.96 -4.71 -7.14
CA THR A 106 -3.36 -4.71 -7.60
C THR A 106 -3.39 -4.36 -9.09
N PRO A 107 -3.49 -5.35 -10.00
CA PRO A 107 -3.41 -5.10 -11.45
C PRO A 107 -4.58 -4.28 -11.98
N THR A 108 -5.76 -4.50 -11.42
CA THR A 108 -7.00 -3.80 -11.75
C THR A 108 -7.81 -3.65 -10.47
N TRP A 109 -8.50 -2.52 -10.33
CA TRP A 109 -9.40 -2.27 -9.22
C TRP A 109 -10.75 -1.79 -9.76
N ASP A 110 -11.83 -2.39 -9.28
CA ASP A 110 -13.20 -2.12 -9.73
C ASP A 110 -13.86 -0.96 -8.97
N GLY A 111 -13.17 -0.39 -7.98
CA GLY A 111 -13.68 0.68 -7.11
C GLY A 111 -14.46 0.17 -5.90
N ILE A 112 -14.64 -1.14 -5.74
CA ILE A 112 -15.56 -1.74 -4.75
C ILE A 112 -14.85 -2.82 -3.91
N ALA A 113 -14.06 -3.69 -4.53
CA ALA A 113 -13.33 -4.74 -3.83
C ALA A 113 -12.10 -4.19 -3.10
N ASN A 114 -11.62 -4.89 -2.07
CA ASN A 114 -10.34 -4.55 -1.44
C ASN A 114 -9.18 -4.69 -2.45
N CYS A 115 -8.27 -3.73 -2.47
CA CYS A 115 -6.94 -3.92 -3.06
C CYS A 115 -6.15 -4.98 -2.26
N ALA A 116 -5.16 -5.59 -2.91
CA ALA A 116 -4.16 -6.39 -2.20
C ALA A 116 -3.28 -5.49 -1.33
N VAL A 117 -3.08 -5.86 -0.06
CA VAL A 117 -2.16 -5.17 0.84
C VAL A 117 -0.73 -5.45 0.39
N ALA A 118 0.08 -4.39 0.24
CA ALA A 118 1.41 -4.52 -0.33
C ALA A 118 2.39 -5.38 0.51
N VAL A 119 2.10 -5.60 1.78
CA VAL A 119 3.00 -6.24 2.74
C VAL A 119 2.31 -7.36 3.50
N ASP A 120 3.10 -8.37 3.87
CA ASP A 120 2.70 -9.40 4.82
C ASP A 120 2.79 -8.83 6.24
N CYS A 121 1.66 -8.79 6.95
CA CYS A 121 1.57 -8.28 8.30
C CYS A 121 0.35 -8.87 9.01
N GLU A 122 0.49 -9.20 10.30
CA GLU A 122 -0.58 -9.76 11.13
C GLU A 122 -1.37 -8.68 11.88
N ASN A 123 -0.76 -7.53 12.15
CA ASN A 123 -1.34 -6.48 12.99
C ASN A 123 -1.64 -5.21 12.18
N VAL A 124 -2.81 -4.64 12.37
CA VAL A 124 -3.21 -3.38 11.73
C VAL A 124 -3.58 -2.36 12.78
N VAL A 125 -3.02 -1.16 12.66
CA VAL A 125 -3.41 0.00 13.44
C VAL A 125 -4.25 0.91 12.56
N VAL A 126 -5.49 1.17 12.97
CA VAL A 126 -6.43 2.03 12.22
C VAL A 126 -6.43 3.42 12.85
N HIS A 127 -6.43 4.45 11.99
CA HIS A 127 -6.51 5.84 12.37
C HIS A 127 -7.65 6.53 11.63
N ASP A 128 -8.65 6.99 12.38
CA ASP A 128 -9.84 7.65 11.83
C ASP A 128 -9.57 9.09 11.39
N SER A 129 -8.39 9.63 11.70
CA SER A 129 -7.99 10.99 11.31
C SER A 129 -6.53 11.09 10.89
N PHE A 130 -6.24 12.12 10.10
CA PHE A 130 -4.88 12.44 9.66
C PHE A 130 -3.95 12.77 10.84
N GLU A 131 -4.48 13.40 11.89
CA GLU A 131 -3.75 13.78 13.11
C GLU A 131 -3.34 12.55 13.91
N GLN A 132 -4.25 11.59 14.11
CA GLN A 132 -3.95 10.32 14.80
C GLN A 132 -2.83 9.57 14.07
N ARG A 133 -2.97 9.45 12.74
CA ARG A 133 -1.98 8.84 11.86
C ARG A 133 -0.62 9.53 11.90
N THR A 134 -0.60 10.87 11.94
CA THR A 134 0.65 11.63 12.01
C THR A 134 1.36 11.41 13.35
N ARG A 135 0.59 11.39 14.45
CA ARG A 135 1.12 11.12 15.78
C ARG A 135 1.75 9.73 15.85
N TYR A 136 1.03 8.71 15.40
CA TYR A 136 1.52 7.32 15.38
C TYR A 136 2.81 7.18 14.57
N LEU A 137 2.91 7.81 13.39
CA LEU A 137 4.14 7.78 12.60
C LEU A 137 5.33 8.38 13.36
N VAL A 138 5.15 9.50 14.07
CA VAL A 138 6.20 10.12 14.89
C VAL A 138 6.59 9.21 16.06
N GLU A 139 5.61 8.64 16.76
CA GLU A 139 5.83 7.75 17.90
C GLU A 139 6.56 6.47 17.48
N SER A 140 6.16 5.85 16.36
CA SER A 140 6.77 4.62 15.84
C SER A 140 8.24 4.74 15.49
N LYS A 141 8.69 5.96 15.15
CA LYS A 141 10.09 6.27 14.82
C LYS A 141 10.84 6.92 15.99
N SER A 142 10.19 7.15 17.12
CA SER A 142 10.80 7.86 18.26
C SER A 142 11.92 7.09 18.94
N SER A 143 11.92 5.75 18.81
CA SER A 143 12.95 4.86 19.34
C SER A 143 14.13 4.64 18.40
N TRP A 144 14.06 5.14 17.15
CA TRP A 144 15.12 4.93 16.17
C TRP A 144 16.35 5.73 16.53
N THR A 145 17.49 5.05 16.56
CA THR A 145 18.80 5.68 16.70
C THR A 145 19.26 6.28 15.38
N SER A 146 20.29 7.12 15.41
CA SER A 146 20.94 7.59 14.18
C SER A 146 21.49 6.43 13.33
N ALA A 147 21.95 5.34 13.94
CA ALA A 147 22.41 4.15 13.22
C ALA A 147 21.27 3.45 12.48
N ASP A 148 20.09 3.33 13.11
CA ASP A 148 18.90 2.76 12.47
C ASP A 148 18.48 3.58 11.25
N VAL A 149 18.50 4.91 11.39
CA VAL A 149 18.15 5.85 10.33
C VAL A 149 19.14 5.74 9.15
N ASP A 150 20.44 5.68 9.41
CA ASP A 150 21.46 5.51 8.37
C ASP A 150 21.34 4.16 7.66
N GLN A 151 21.02 3.11 8.40
CA GLN A 151 20.82 1.79 7.83
C GLN A 151 19.55 1.72 6.97
N TYR A 152 18.46 2.32 7.43
CA TYR A 152 17.23 2.45 6.66
C TYR A 152 17.47 3.18 5.35
N ASP A 153 18.21 4.28 5.35
CA ASP A 153 18.58 5.01 4.14
C ASP A 153 19.37 4.15 3.15
N ARG A 154 20.36 3.39 3.64
CA ARG A 154 21.14 2.46 2.80
C ARG A 154 20.27 1.38 2.18
N PHE A 155 19.35 0.81 2.98
CA PHE A 155 18.41 -0.18 2.49
C PHE A 155 17.47 0.42 1.43
N CYS A 156 16.85 1.57 1.69
CA CYS A 156 15.98 2.25 0.74
C CYS A 156 16.70 2.61 -0.56
N ALA A 157 17.95 3.06 -0.50
CA ALA A 157 18.75 3.31 -1.69
C ALA A 157 18.95 2.03 -2.53
N GLY A 158 19.34 0.93 -1.88
CA GLY A 158 19.55 -0.36 -2.55
C GLY A 158 18.27 -0.97 -3.12
N VAL A 159 17.16 -0.93 -2.39
CA VAL A 159 15.85 -1.38 -2.88
C VAL A 159 15.39 -0.54 -4.06
N ASN A 160 15.60 0.77 -4.04
CA ASN A 160 15.21 1.65 -5.15
C ASN A 160 15.99 1.37 -6.43
N GLU A 161 17.29 1.10 -6.32
CA GLU A 161 18.11 0.67 -7.43
C GLU A 161 17.62 -0.68 -7.97
N TRP A 162 17.39 -1.64 -7.06
CA TRP A 162 16.91 -2.97 -7.42
C TRP A 162 15.53 -2.94 -8.10
N PHE A 163 14.56 -2.22 -7.56
CA PHE A 163 13.23 -2.04 -8.15
C PHE A 163 13.31 -1.36 -9.51
N THR A 164 14.12 -0.32 -9.65
CA THR A 164 14.30 0.36 -10.94
C THR A 164 14.94 -0.55 -11.99
N PHE A 165 15.94 -1.34 -11.61
CA PHE A 165 16.52 -2.35 -12.49
C PHE A 165 15.47 -3.38 -12.91
N ARG A 166 14.60 -3.78 -11.98
CA ARG A 166 13.54 -4.73 -12.30
C ARG A 166 12.49 -4.10 -13.22
N GLU A 167 11.90 -2.97 -12.90
CA GLU A 167 10.86 -2.36 -13.76
C GLU A 167 11.28 -2.15 -15.23
N ARG A 168 12.54 -1.79 -15.49
CA ARG A 168 13.05 -1.55 -16.85
C ARG A 168 13.27 -2.80 -17.69
N GLY A 169 13.01 -3.98 -17.14
CA GLY A 169 13.32 -5.25 -17.76
C GLY A 169 14.77 -5.66 -17.48
N CYS A 170 14.93 -6.83 -16.87
CA CYS A 170 16.17 -7.57 -17.02
C CYS A 170 16.22 -8.02 -18.50
N PRO A 171 17.36 -7.96 -19.21
CA PRO A 171 17.44 -8.55 -20.54
C PRO A 171 16.85 -9.97 -20.50
N GLU A 172 15.98 -10.32 -21.46
CA GLU A 172 15.28 -11.62 -21.48
C GLU A 172 16.23 -12.81 -21.30
N SER A 173 17.49 -12.64 -21.69
CA SER A 173 18.58 -13.61 -21.51
C SER A 173 18.91 -13.99 -20.06
N LEU A 174 18.37 -13.29 -19.06
CA LEU A 174 18.62 -13.54 -17.63
C LEU A 174 17.37 -13.99 -16.85
N ILE A 175 16.23 -14.18 -17.53
CA ILE A 175 14.99 -14.64 -16.90
C ILE A 175 14.99 -16.18 -16.89
N ARG A 176 14.78 -16.78 -15.71
CA ARG A 176 14.59 -18.24 -15.59
C ARG A 176 13.38 -18.65 -16.45
N PRO A 177 13.51 -19.66 -17.34
CA PRO A 177 12.37 -20.17 -18.09
C PRO A 177 11.29 -20.68 -17.13
N GLY A 178 10.04 -20.21 -17.25
CA GLY A 178 8.88 -20.80 -16.57
C GLY A 178 7.92 -19.87 -15.82
N LEU A 179 8.14 -18.54 -15.81
CA LEU A 179 7.16 -17.59 -15.26
C LEU A 179 6.42 -16.86 -16.40
N ASP A 180 5.39 -17.49 -16.94
CA ASP A 180 4.49 -16.84 -17.91
C ASP A 180 3.57 -15.85 -17.18
N LEU A 181 4.06 -14.63 -16.95
CA LEU A 181 3.21 -13.49 -16.61
C LEU A 181 2.48 -13.05 -17.88
N VAL A 182 1.30 -13.62 -18.11
CA VAL A 182 0.38 -13.18 -19.16
C VAL A 182 -0.18 -11.81 -18.77
N VAL A 183 0.59 -10.75 -19.03
CA VAL A 183 0.08 -9.38 -19.02
C VAL A 183 -0.61 -9.15 -20.36
N ARG A 184 -1.91 -9.44 -20.43
CA ARG A 184 -2.72 -9.01 -21.58
C ARG A 184 -3.00 -7.51 -21.44
N PRO A 185 -2.65 -6.66 -22.42
CA PRO A 185 -3.15 -5.31 -22.46
C PRO A 185 -4.64 -5.38 -22.83
N GLN A 186 -5.53 -5.17 -21.86
CA GLN A 186 -6.93 -4.88 -22.13
C GLN A 186 -7.20 -3.40 -21.85
N PHE A 187 -6.86 -2.55 -22.81
CA PHE A 187 -7.55 -1.29 -22.99
C PHE A 187 -8.43 -1.42 -24.24
N GLY A 188 -9.70 -1.66 -23.97
CA GLY A 188 -10.80 -1.65 -24.91
C GLY A 188 -12.06 -1.84 -24.08
N ILE A 189 -12.85 -0.77 -23.93
CA ILE A 189 -14.19 -0.84 -23.34
C ILE A 189 -14.96 -1.91 -24.13
N PRO A 190 -15.35 -3.04 -23.54
CA PRO A 190 -16.17 -4.01 -24.27
C PRO A 190 -17.60 -3.47 -24.34
N PRO A 191 -18.27 -3.54 -25.51
CA PRO A 191 -19.70 -3.37 -25.53
C PRO A 191 -20.34 -4.56 -24.82
N ASP A 192 -21.38 -4.23 -24.05
CA ASP A 192 -22.32 -5.13 -23.40
C ASP A 192 -22.60 -6.40 -24.21
N ARG A 193 -22.30 -7.56 -23.62
CA ARG A 193 -22.91 -8.86 -23.92
C ARG A 193 -22.53 -9.89 -22.88
N GLY A 194 -23.55 -10.46 -22.25
CA GLY A 194 -23.43 -11.65 -21.42
C GLY A 194 -22.93 -12.85 -22.21
N ASP A 195 -22.01 -13.59 -21.60
CA ASP A 195 -22.19 -15.00 -21.31
C ASP A 195 -21.02 -15.50 -20.46
N SER A 196 -21.37 -16.32 -19.48
CA SER A 196 -20.51 -16.88 -18.43
C SER A 196 -19.59 -17.99 -18.96
N LEU A 197 -18.28 -17.85 -18.77
CA LEU A 197 -17.36 -18.99 -18.77
C LEU A 197 -16.41 -18.89 -17.56
N GLY A 198 -16.55 -19.88 -16.67
CA GLY A 198 -15.81 -19.97 -15.43
C GLY A 198 -14.33 -20.32 -15.64
N PHE A 199 -13.47 -19.61 -14.91
CA PHE A 199 -12.05 -19.90 -14.81
C PHE A 199 -11.73 -20.21 -13.33
N ARG A 200 -11.18 -21.41 -13.06
CA ARG A 200 -10.67 -21.80 -11.74
C ARG A 200 -9.18 -21.48 -11.66
N GLY A 201 -8.85 -20.34 -11.06
CA GLY A 201 -7.50 -20.03 -10.61
C GLY A 201 -7.26 -20.55 -9.18
N SER A 202 -6.05 -21.03 -8.91
CA SER A 202 -5.59 -21.53 -7.60
C SER A 202 -5.66 -20.42 -6.53
N THR A 203 -6.38 -20.67 -5.42
CA THR A 203 -6.73 -19.67 -4.39
C THR A 203 -5.79 -19.62 -3.18
N ARG A 204 -4.72 -20.41 -3.13
CA ARG A 204 -3.98 -20.61 -1.88
C ARG A 204 -3.19 -19.40 -1.36
N ASP A 205 -2.79 -18.47 -2.22
CA ASP A 205 -1.98 -17.32 -1.80
C ASP A 205 -2.83 -16.06 -1.48
N ALA A 206 -4.07 -16.00 -1.99
CA ALA A 206 -4.97 -14.87 -1.73
C ALA A 206 -5.67 -14.96 -0.35
N GLU A 207 -5.90 -16.16 0.16
CA GLU A 207 -6.66 -16.37 1.41
C GLU A 207 -5.91 -15.88 2.67
N SER A 208 -4.57 -15.87 2.67
CA SER A 208 -3.78 -15.40 3.82
C SER A 208 -3.89 -13.88 3.99
N ASN A 209 -3.73 -13.12 2.90
CA ASN A 209 -3.84 -11.66 2.92
C ASN A 209 -5.27 -11.18 3.14
N GLN A 210 -6.26 -11.95 2.70
CA GLN A 210 -7.66 -11.56 2.87
C GLN A 210 -8.12 -11.69 4.34
N ARG A 211 -7.53 -12.60 5.14
CA ARG A 211 -7.87 -12.77 6.56
C ARG A 211 -7.59 -11.51 7.39
N CYS A 212 -6.43 -10.86 7.22
CA CYS A 212 -6.14 -9.59 7.90
C CYS A 212 -7.08 -8.46 7.46
N ALA A 213 -7.57 -8.47 6.22
CA ALA A 213 -8.49 -7.45 5.72
C ALA A 213 -9.94 -7.64 6.21
N THR A 214 -10.39 -8.88 6.43
CA THR A 214 -11.78 -9.18 6.82
C THR A 214 -12.06 -9.10 8.32
N GLU A 215 -11.02 -9.13 9.16
CA GLU A 215 -11.16 -9.18 10.62
C GLU A 215 -10.82 -7.85 11.33
N ILE A 216 -10.67 -6.74 10.60
CA ILE A 216 -10.48 -5.43 11.23
C ILE A 216 -11.77 -5.08 11.99
N PRO A 217 -11.77 -5.03 13.34
CA PRO A 217 -12.98 -4.75 14.09
C PRO A 217 -13.51 -3.37 13.73
N GLU A 218 -14.81 -3.28 13.44
CA GLU A 218 -15.49 -2.00 13.35
C GLU A 218 -15.38 -1.31 14.72
N ASN A 219 -14.79 -0.12 14.78
CA ASN A 219 -14.74 0.66 15.99
C ASN A 219 -16.18 1.11 16.35
N PRO A 220 -16.80 0.62 17.44
CA PRO A 220 -18.19 0.92 17.75
C PRO A 220 -18.44 2.39 18.15
N GLU A 221 -17.40 3.21 18.31
CA GLU A 221 -17.53 4.58 18.83
C GLU A 221 -17.81 5.67 17.79
N SER A 222 -17.93 5.36 16.48
CA SER A 222 -18.09 6.42 15.45
C SER A 222 -19.54 6.80 15.09
N VAL A 223 -20.56 6.30 15.80
CA VAL A 223 -21.95 6.74 15.59
C VAL A 223 -22.24 7.92 16.52
N ALA A 224 -21.69 9.09 16.20
CA ALA A 224 -22.12 10.33 16.81
C ALA A 224 -23.50 10.70 16.28
N ASP A 225 -24.49 10.48 17.14
CA ASP A 225 -25.88 10.90 17.07
C ASP A 225 -26.01 12.35 16.61
N ARG A 226 -26.55 12.58 15.40
CA ARG A 226 -26.96 13.91 14.95
C ARG A 226 -28.30 14.25 15.61
N GLY A 227 -28.21 14.62 16.88
CA GLY A 227 -29.34 15.12 17.66
C GLY A 227 -29.99 16.32 16.95
N THR A 228 -31.24 16.12 16.55
CA THR A 228 -32.17 17.15 16.09
C THR A 228 -32.38 18.20 17.18
N VAL A 229 -31.99 19.45 16.92
CA VAL A 229 -32.42 20.59 17.73
C VAL A 229 -33.83 20.97 17.30
N SER A 230 -34.83 20.51 18.05
CA SER A 230 -36.18 21.06 17.98
C SER A 230 -36.19 22.41 18.70
N ALA A 231 -36.39 23.49 17.96
CA ALA A 231 -36.77 24.78 18.53
C ALA A 231 -38.22 24.68 19.01
N GLY A 232 -38.42 24.73 20.32
CA GLY A 232 -39.71 24.97 20.96
C GLY A 232 -39.97 26.47 21.17
N PRO A 233 -41.23 26.85 21.39
CA PRO A 233 -41.85 28.11 20.97
C PRO A 233 -41.37 29.39 21.68
#